data_AF-E4Y9Q6-F1
#
_entry.id   AF-E4Y9Q6-F1
#
_cell.length_a   1.000
_cell.length_b   1.000
_cell.length_c   1.000
_cell.angle_alpha   90.00
_cell.angle_beta   90.00
_cell.angle_gamma   90.00
#
_symmetry.space_group_name_H-M   'P 1'
#
loop_
_entity.id
_entity.type
_entity.pdbx_description
1 polymer ?
#
loop_
_entity_poly.entity_id
_entity_poly.type
_entity_poly.pdbx_seq_one_letter_code
_entity_poly.pdbx_strand_id
1 'polypeptide(L)'
;MRLLFGLLGIQSIRGYSMHDLNNNENTWEIAGCHSQPIRAETSEKFIVTSGFPNIYKQRMDCTWKIQVPPGKKLEISFPHFHVDYCHAAGVTLYDGQKLEKNKVETYCGFDNPESFTSSSNEVQIQAYQQQSNNPGNGIYLMIGYRIAPTAPPTPPPSQMQPMMMAGSLNQNQLLLGHHNAVMAYGGAAFPQQAYGLLPVPSAGRYPVIGRATTPPPAPKPKAPKRAPPKKKQAPKKKMPSAKGDYIKAGIERNLAAEARAKEAQMEREQKKKAQANKVLKKRLVFLIIGLVFVTIGNVWFILHRRKLALQKEAEKLGEKKSGLSSDSCKSDEPIYSSLDQI
;
A
#
# COMPACT_ATOMS: atom_id res chain seq x y z
N MET A 1 7.91 1.95 -39.41
CA MET A 1 6.98 0.81 -39.33
C MET A 1 7.67 -0.41 -38.71
N ARG A 2 7.76 -0.50 -37.38
CA ARG A 2 8.16 -1.72 -36.66
C ARG A 2 7.45 -1.73 -35.30
N LEU A 3 6.20 -2.17 -35.27
CA LEU A 3 5.48 -2.57 -34.07
C LEU A 3 4.35 -3.51 -34.52
N LEU A 4 4.68 -4.80 -34.64
CA LEU A 4 3.71 -5.89 -34.71
C LEU A 4 4.19 -6.98 -33.75
N PHE A 5 3.86 -6.80 -32.47
CA PHE A 5 3.93 -7.86 -31.47
C PHE A 5 2.53 -8.42 -31.24
N GLY A 6 2.41 -9.74 -31.40
CA GLY A 6 1.62 -10.57 -30.49
C GLY A 6 0.10 -10.57 -30.67
N LEU A 7 -0.39 -11.17 -31.75
CA LEU A 7 -1.67 -11.88 -31.72
C LEU A 7 -1.36 -13.38 -31.74
N LEU A 8 -1.59 -14.05 -30.61
CA LEU A 8 -2.25 -15.35 -30.47
C LEU A 8 -1.95 -15.92 -29.07
N GLY A 9 -2.99 -15.99 -28.25
CA GLY A 9 -2.96 -16.57 -26.92
C GLY A 9 -4.36 -16.58 -26.29
N ILE A 10 -5.30 -17.29 -26.93
CA ILE A 10 -6.54 -17.68 -26.24
C ILE A 10 -6.16 -18.81 -25.29
N GLN A 11 -6.03 -18.51 -24.00
CA GLN A 11 -6.08 -19.52 -22.95
C GLN A 11 -7.44 -19.51 -22.26
N SER A 12 -8.02 -20.70 -22.20
CA SER A 12 -9.28 -21.04 -21.55
C SER A 12 -9.43 -20.40 -20.17
N ILE A 13 -10.58 -19.76 -19.93
CA ILE A 13 -11.01 -19.41 -18.57
C ILE A 13 -11.38 -20.72 -17.86
N ARG A 14 -10.40 -21.36 -17.22
CA ARG A 14 -10.66 -22.34 -16.16
C ARG A 14 -11.33 -21.58 -15.02
N GLY A 15 -12.53 -22.01 -14.62
CA GLY A 15 -13.12 -21.57 -13.37
C GLY A 15 -12.17 -21.95 -12.23
N TYR A 16 -11.61 -20.96 -11.54
CA TYR A 16 -10.81 -21.20 -10.35
C TYR A 16 -11.75 -21.60 -9.21
N SER A 17 -11.69 -22.87 -8.84
CA SER A 17 -12.19 -23.38 -7.56
C SER A 17 -11.33 -22.77 -6.44
N MET A 18 -11.93 -22.42 -5.30
CA MET A 18 -11.26 -21.82 -4.13
C MET A 18 -10.36 -22.83 -3.37
N HIS A 19 -9.51 -23.58 -4.07
CA HIS A 19 -8.52 -24.49 -3.46
C HIS A 19 -7.07 -24.20 -3.86
N ASP A 20 -6.81 -23.27 -4.79
CA ASP A 20 -5.46 -23.00 -5.34
C ASP A 20 -4.89 -21.61 -5.03
N LEU A 21 -5.18 -21.02 -3.86
CA LEU A 21 -4.46 -19.81 -3.42
C LEU A 21 -3.09 -20.09 -2.80
N ASN A 22 -2.57 -21.32 -2.97
CA ASN A 22 -1.27 -21.74 -2.42
C ASN A 22 -0.22 -22.07 -3.50
N ASN A 23 -0.17 -21.34 -4.61
CA ASN A 23 1.00 -21.42 -5.50
C ASN A 23 1.33 -20.08 -6.18
N ASN A 24 2.44 -19.51 -5.69
CA ASN A 24 3.68 -19.18 -6.42
C ASN A 24 3.83 -17.97 -7.37
N GLU A 25 2.95 -16.97 -7.42
CA GLU A 25 3.32 -15.70 -8.11
C GLU A 25 3.02 -14.40 -7.35
N ASN A 26 2.50 -14.48 -6.12
CA ASN A 26 2.58 -13.41 -5.10
C ASN A 26 2.65 -14.11 -3.73
N THR A 27 3.81 -14.11 -3.06
CA THR A 27 4.21 -15.01 -1.94
C THR A 27 3.55 -14.75 -0.58
N TRP A 28 2.32 -14.30 -0.66
CA TRP A 28 1.22 -14.43 0.25
C TRP A 28 0.68 -15.80 0.71
N GLU A 29 0.99 -16.31 1.89
CA GLU A 29 0.17 -17.42 2.41
C GLU A 29 -1.09 -16.85 3.05
N ILE A 30 -2.28 -17.19 2.52
CA ILE A 30 -3.52 -17.06 3.31
C ILE A 30 -3.44 -18.16 4.34
N ALA A 31 -2.78 -17.85 5.44
CA ALA A 31 -2.50 -18.86 6.41
C ALA A 31 -3.79 -19.10 7.20
N GLY A 32 -4.50 -20.18 6.83
CA GLY A 32 -5.44 -20.80 7.74
C GLY A 32 -4.74 -21.05 9.07
N CYS A 33 -5.46 -20.97 10.18
CA CYS A 33 -4.91 -21.10 11.53
C CYS A 33 -4.28 -22.48 11.84
N HIS A 34 -4.20 -23.38 10.85
CA HIS A 34 -3.60 -24.71 10.97
C HIS A 34 -2.75 -25.02 9.74
N SER A 35 -1.44 -24.83 9.89
CA SER A 35 -0.43 -25.31 8.96
C SER A 35 0.68 -26.05 9.72
N GLN A 36 1.37 -26.93 8.99
CA GLN A 36 2.67 -27.48 9.42
C GLN A 36 3.68 -26.34 9.59
N PRO A 37 4.81 -26.56 10.31
CA PRO A 37 5.85 -25.54 10.42
C PRO A 37 6.29 -25.04 9.03
N ILE A 38 6.23 -23.71 8.86
CA ILE A 38 6.64 -23.01 7.65
C ILE A 38 8.17 -22.97 7.63
N ARG A 39 8.77 -23.41 6.53
CA ARG A 39 10.22 -23.26 6.34
C ARG A 39 10.49 -21.93 5.66
N ALA A 40 11.24 -21.05 6.32
CA ALA A 40 11.60 -19.77 5.73
C ALA A 40 12.74 -19.92 4.71
N GLU A 41 12.71 -19.05 3.71
CA GLU A 41 13.71 -18.93 2.66
C GLU A 41 14.50 -17.63 2.82
N THR A 42 15.55 -17.44 2.02
CA THR A 42 16.29 -16.17 1.96
C THR A 42 15.45 -15.05 1.36
N SER A 43 14.56 -15.37 0.41
CA SER A 43 13.60 -14.40 -0.12
C SER A 43 12.52 -14.12 0.90
N GLU A 44 12.12 -12.86 1.05
CA GLU A 44 11.02 -12.47 1.92
C GLU A 44 9.68 -13.06 1.42
N LYS A 45 8.95 -13.65 2.36
CA LYS A 45 7.60 -14.19 2.18
C LYS A 45 6.67 -13.50 3.17
N PHE A 46 5.36 -13.58 2.93
CA PHE A 46 4.38 -12.86 3.73
C PHE A 46 3.24 -13.75 4.22
N ILE A 47 2.85 -13.58 5.48
CA ILE A 47 1.62 -14.10 6.07
C ILE A 47 0.60 -12.96 6.14
N VAL A 48 -0.61 -13.19 5.63
CA VAL A 48 -1.69 -12.19 5.65
C VAL A 48 -2.96 -12.76 6.28
N THR A 49 -3.79 -11.89 6.87
CA THR A 49 -5.13 -12.31 7.32
C THR A 49 -6.02 -12.67 6.13
N SER A 50 -6.94 -13.62 6.31
CA SER A 50 -7.83 -14.09 5.21
C SER A 50 -8.73 -13.00 4.62
N GLY A 51 -8.88 -11.85 5.29
CA GLY A 51 -9.62 -10.68 4.79
C GLY A 51 -8.78 -9.72 3.96
N PHE A 52 -7.45 -9.84 3.95
CA PHE A 52 -6.53 -8.87 3.36
C PHE A 52 -6.85 -8.61 1.87
N PRO A 53 -6.82 -7.34 1.39
CA PRO A 53 -6.45 -6.13 2.12
C PRO A 53 -7.61 -5.48 2.90
N ASN A 54 -8.73 -6.16 3.06
CA ASN A 54 -9.84 -5.68 3.87
C ASN A 54 -9.67 -6.09 5.34
N ILE A 55 -10.36 -5.36 6.22
CA ILE A 55 -10.37 -5.66 7.65
C ILE A 55 -11.12 -6.98 7.89
N TYR A 56 -10.41 -7.96 8.46
CA TYR A 56 -10.99 -9.21 8.92
C TYR A 56 -11.66 -8.99 10.29
N LYS A 57 -12.96 -9.30 10.37
CA LYS A 57 -13.81 -8.96 11.53
C LYS A 57 -14.29 -10.15 12.33
N GLN A 58 -14.11 -11.36 11.80
CA GLN A 58 -14.55 -12.57 12.47
C GLN A 58 -13.58 -12.91 13.59
N ARG A 59 -14.04 -13.75 14.53
CA ARG A 59 -13.15 -14.30 15.55
C ARG A 59 -11.98 -15.04 14.88
N MET A 60 -10.80 -14.87 15.44
CA MET A 60 -9.57 -15.50 14.98
C MET A 60 -8.78 -16.00 16.17
N ASP A 61 -8.19 -17.17 16.03
CA ASP A 61 -7.16 -17.70 16.93
C ASP A 61 -6.22 -18.53 16.06
N CYS A 62 -5.18 -17.87 15.57
CA CYS A 62 -4.24 -18.40 14.60
C CYS A 62 -2.87 -18.54 15.23
N THR A 63 -2.19 -19.64 14.93
CA THR A 63 -0.81 -19.88 15.34
C THR A 63 0.01 -20.31 14.13
N TRP A 64 1.10 -19.58 13.87
CA TRP A 64 2.07 -19.89 12.83
C TRP A 64 3.41 -20.23 13.46
N LYS A 65 4.02 -21.33 13.02
CA LYS A 65 5.38 -21.72 13.41
C LYS A 65 6.28 -21.59 12.20
N ILE A 66 7.32 -20.78 12.31
CA ILE A 66 8.27 -20.52 11.24
C ILE A 66 9.63 -21.05 11.69
N GLN A 67 10.28 -21.85 10.85
CA GLN A 67 11.54 -22.51 11.13
C GLN A 67 12.57 -22.19 10.06
N VAL A 68 13.82 -22.09 10.49
CA VAL A 68 15.01 -22.03 9.63
C VAL A 68 15.98 -23.15 9.96
N PRO A 69 16.91 -23.48 9.05
CA PRO A 69 17.97 -24.43 9.33
C PRO A 69 18.74 -24.07 10.62
N PRO A 70 19.24 -25.06 11.38
CA PRO A 70 20.06 -24.81 12.57
C PRO A 70 21.24 -23.87 12.29
N GLY A 71 21.51 -22.95 13.21
CA GLY A 71 22.57 -21.93 13.06
C GLY A 71 22.19 -20.71 12.22
N LYS A 72 20.97 -20.68 11.64
CA LYS A 72 20.38 -19.48 11.04
C LYS A 72 19.35 -18.85 11.99
N LYS A 73 19.07 -17.58 11.75
CA LYS A 73 18.08 -16.79 12.48
C LYS A 73 16.99 -16.33 11.53
N LEU A 74 15.81 -16.04 12.08
CA LEU A 74 14.66 -15.48 11.38
C LEU A 74 14.63 -13.97 11.57
N GLU A 75 14.26 -13.27 10.51
CA GLU A 75 13.89 -11.87 10.58
C GLU A 75 12.40 -11.76 10.26
N ILE A 76 11.66 -11.11 11.16
CA ILE A 76 10.23 -10.89 11.10
C ILE A 76 9.97 -9.39 10.95
N SER A 77 9.16 -9.01 9.97
CA SER A 77 8.80 -7.63 9.68
C SER A 77 7.28 -7.45 9.70
N PHE A 78 6.82 -6.22 9.93
CA PHE A 78 5.40 -5.88 9.94
C PHE A 78 5.12 -4.77 8.93
N PRO A 79 5.03 -5.04 7.62
CA PRO A 79 4.83 -3.96 6.64
C PRO A 79 3.41 -3.37 6.68
N HIS A 80 2.42 -4.15 7.13
CA HIS A 80 1.08 -3.63 7.42
C HIS A 80 0.57 -4.17 8.75
N PHE A 81 0.18 -3.26 9.64
CA PHE A 81 -0.30 -3.62 10.97
C PHE A 81 -1.53 -2.77 11.34
N HIS A 82 -2.70 -3.39 11.35
CA HIS A 82 -3.93 -2.83 11.89
C HIS A 82 -4.58 -3.92 12.71
N VAL A 83 -4.38 -3.87 14.02
CA VAL A 83 -4.94 -4.82 14.97
C VAL A 83 -5.85 -4.03 15.90
N ASP A 84 -7.04 -4.56 16.20
CA ASP A 84 -7.93 -3.90 17.15
C ASP A 84 -7.23 -3.71 18.51
N TYR A 85 -7.84 -2.91 19.38
CA TYR A 85 -7.25 -2.61 20.69
C TYR A 85 -6.91 -3.87 21.50
N CYS A 86 -5.89 -3.80 22.33
CA CYS A 86 -5.27 -4.94 23.03
C CYS A 86 -6.23 -5.79 23.88
N HIS A 87 -7.38 -5.23 24.28
CA HIS A 87 -8.42 -5.96 25.00
C HIS A 87 -9.26 -6.89 24.10
N ALA A 88 -9.28 -6.65 22.79
CA ALA A 88 -10.08 -7.37 21.80
C ALA A 88 -9.24 -8.20 20.82
N ALA A 89 -8.00 -7.78 20.54
CA ALA A 89 -7.11 -8.46 19.61
C ALA A 89 -5.63 -8.28 19.99
N GLY A 90 -4.77 -9.16 19.47
CA GLY A 90 -3.34 -9.06 19.66
C GLY A 90 -2.55 -10.07 18.83
N VAL A 91 -1.28 -9.73 18.56
CA VAL A 91 -0.31 -10.58 17.89
C VAL A 91 0.87 -10.79 18.83
N THR A 92 1.06 -12.01 19.31
CA THR A 92 2.12 -12.38 20.25
C THR A 92 3.23 -13.14 19.55
N LEU A 93 4.47 -12.73 19.80
CA LEU A 93 5.66 -13.33 19.23
C LEU A 93 6.39 -14.17 20.29
N TYR A 94 6.85 -15.35 19.90
CA TYR A 94 7.60 -16.27 20.74
C TYR A 94 8.89 -16.70 20.02
N ASP A 95 10.04 -16.58 20.69
CA ASP A 95 11.35 -16.90 20.12
C ASP A 95 11.83 -18.29 20.58
N GLY A 96 11.55 -19.31 19.78
CA GLY A 96 11.99 -20.69 20.01
C GLY A 96 10.85 -21.66 20.32
N GLN A 97 11.23 -22.92 20.58
CA GLN A 97 10.31 -24.06 20.62
C GLN A 97 9.42 -24.12 21.88
N LYS A 98 9.79 -23.43 22.97
CA LYS A 98 9.06 -23.48 24.26
C LYS A 98 8.28 -22.18 24.48
N LEU A 99 6.97 -22.27 24.22
CA LEU A 99 6.04 -21.14 24.17
C LEU A 99 6.04 -20.22 25.39
N GLU A 100 5.79 -20.74 26.59
CA GLU A 100 5.54 -19.85 27.74
C GLU A 100 6.80 -19.17 28.30
N LYS A 101 8.00 -19.73 28.05
CA LYS A 101 9.25 -19.17 28.58
C LYS A 101 9.91 -18.15 27.64
N ASN A 102 9.52 -18.14 26.36
CA ASN A 102 10.19 -17.35 25.33
C ASN A 102 9.25 -16.32 24.68
N LYS A 103 8.22 -15.86 25.40
CA LYS A 103 7.37 -14.75 24.94
C LYS A 103 8.24 -13.50 24.79
N VAL A 104 8.25 -12.93 23.60
CA VAL A 104 8.93 -11.66 23.31
C VAL A 104 8.00 -10.53 23.74
N GLU A 105 6.90 -10.35 23.02
CA GLU A 105 5.96 -9.24 23.23
C GLU A 105 4.60 -9.54 22.57
N THR A 106 3.56 -8.80 22.97
CA THR A 106 2.24 -8.80 22.33
C THR A 106 1.99 -7.42 21.72
N TYR A 107 1.77 -7.38 20.41
CA TYR A 107 1.49 -6.18 19.63
C TYR A 107 -0.01 -6.03 19.37
N CYS A 108 -0.51 -4.79 19.40
CA CYS A 108 -1.90 -4.40 19.17
C CYS A 108 -1.96 -2.91 18.79
N GLY A 109 -3.10 -2.47 18.23
CA GLY A 109 -3.24 -1.11 17.73
C GLY A 109 -2.88 -0.97 16.25
N PHE A 110 -2.67 0.27 15.82
CA PHE A 110 -2.61 0.65 14.41
C PHE A 110 -1.21 1.07 13.94
N ASP A 111 -0.25 1.12 14.85
CA ASP A 111 1.13 1.46 14.53
C ASP A 111 1.91 0.18 14.20
N ASN A 112 2.73 0.23 13.15
CA ASN A 112 3.57 -0.89 12.77
C ASN A 112 4.66 -1.14 13.81
N PRO A 113 4.76 -2.35 14.38
CA PRO A 113 5.86 -2.70 15.27
C PRO A 113 7.22 -2.68 14.57
N GLU A 114 8.29 -2.56 15.36
CA GLU A 114 9.64 -2.74 14.87
C GLU A 114 9.89 -4.17 14.37
N SER A 115 10.84 -4.33 13.46
CA SER A 115 11.22 -5.66 12.97
C SER A 115 11.97 -6.42 14.05
N PHE A 116 11.74 -7.73 14.12
CA PHE A 116 12.31 -8.61 15.12
C PHE A 116 13.28 -9.61 14.48
N THR A 117 14.44 -9.83 15.09
CA THR A 117 15.37 -10.90 14.71
C THR A 117 15.46 -11.94 15.82
N SER A 118 15.22 -13.21 15.47
CA SER A 118 15.21 -14.30 16.43
C SER A 118 16.60 -14.61 17.00
N SER A 119 16.65 -15.06 18.25
CA SER A 119 17.84 -15.65 18.85
C SER A 119 17.98 -17.14 18.49
N SER A 120 16.85 -17.81 18.26
CA SER A 120 16.78 -19.23 17.89
C SER A 120 16.48 -19.45 16.40
N ASN A 121 16.40 -20.71 15.97
CA ASN A 121 16.06 -21.09 14.60
C ASN A 121 14.54 -21.31 14.38
N GLU A 122 13.70 -20.91 15.34
CA GLU A 122 12.25 -21.06 15.28
C GLU A 122 11.55 -19.85 15.90
N VAL A 123 10.49 -19.38 15.26
CA VAL A 123 9.62 -18.33 15.80
C VAL A 123 8.18 -18.79 15.70
N GLN A 124 7.43 -18.61 16.78
CA GLN A 124 5.99 -18.82 16.77
C GLN A 124 5.26 -17.49 16.89
N ILE A 125 4.25 -17.29 16.06
CA ILE A 125 3.40 -16.09 16.03
C ILE A 125 1.99 -16.55 16.35
N GLN A 126 1.40 -16.01 17.42
CA GLN A 126 0.00 -16.24 17.76
C GLN A 126 -0.79 -14.96 17.56
N ALA A 127 -1.81 -14.99 16.70
CA ALA A 127 -2.73 -13.88 16.51
C ALA A 127 -4.12 -14.27 16.99
N TYR A 128 -4.67 -13.49 17.92
CA TYR A 128 -6.04 -13.66 18.40
C TYR A 128 -6.85 -12.41 18.13
N GLN A 129 -8.14 -12.59 17.88
CA GLN A 129 -9.09 -11.50 17.80
C GLN A 129 -10.51 -11.98 18.14
N GLN A 130 -11.23 -11.17 18.91
CA GLN A 130 -12.67 -11.31 19.10
C GLN A 130 -13.46 -10.80 17.90
N GLN A 131 -14.66 -11.35 17.70
CA GLN A 131 -15.52 -10.87 16.63
C GLN A 131 -15.92 -9.41 16.86
N SER A 132 -15.73 -8.56 15.83
CA SER A 132 -16.08 -7.15 15.88
C SER A 132 -17.18 -6.80 14.89
N ASN A 133 -18.22 -6.12 15.39
CA ASN A 133 -19.33 -5.63 14.56
C ASN A 133 -19.13 -4.16 14.14
N ASN A 134 -18.14 -3.47 14.70
CA ASN A 134 -17.92 -2.06 14.43
C ASN A 134 -17.30 -1.86 13.03
N PRO A 135 -17.76 -0.87 12.27
CA PRO A 135 -17.08 -0.46 11.03
C PRO A 135 -15.70 0.13 11.37
N GLY A 136 -14.64 -0.36 10.72
CA GLY A 136 -13.26 0.07 10.96
C GLY A 136 -12.48 -0.75 11.99
N ASN A 137 -13.17 -1.54 12.83
CA ASN A 137 -12.54 -2.44 13.78
C ASN A 137 -12.33 -3.83 13.19
N GLY A 138 -11.28 -4.49 13.65
CA GLY A 138 -10.87 -5.82 13.26
C GLY A 138 -9.37 -5.89 12.99
N ILE A 139 -8.95 -6.88 12.20
CA ILE A 139 -7.54 -7.16 11.94
C ILE A 139 -7.23 -7.14 10.44
N TYR A 140 -6.24 -6.36 10.08
CA TYR A 140 -5.63 -6.28 8.76
C TYR A 140 -4.13 -6.26 9.01
N LEU A 141 -3.46 -7.39 8.81
CA LEU A 141 -2.02 -7.51 9.03
C LEU A 141 -1.36 -8.25 7.89
N MET A 142 -0.11 -7.86 7.65
CA MET A 142 0.86 -8.55 6.82
C MET A 142 2.14 -8.69 7.64
N ILE A 143 2.62 -9.92 7.78
CA ILE A 143 3.87 -10.24 8.48
C ILE A 143 4.85 -10.78 7.46
N GLY A 144 5.96 -10.08 7.27
CA GLY A 144 7.08 -10.55 6.47
C GLY A 144 7.98 -11.48 7.28
N TYR A 145 8.50 -12.53 6.63
CA TYR A 145 9.48 -13.42 7.24
C TYR A 145 10.53 -13.84 6.22
N ARG A 146 11.78 -13.93 6.68
CA ARG A 146 12.92 -14.42 5.89
C ARG A 146 14.02 -14.94 6.80
N ILE A 147 14.97 -15.67 6.21
CA ILE A 147 16.25 -15.95 6.87
C ILE A 147 17.00 -14.62 7.06
N ALA A 148 17.40 -14.33 8.30
CA ALA A 148 18.18 -13.15 8.62
C ALA A 148 19.52 -13.17 7.85
N PRO A 149 19.95 -12.04 7.25
CA PRO A 149 21.25 -11.95 6.60
C PRO A 149 22.35 -12.33 7.60
N THR A 150 23.19 -13.29 7.26
CA THR A 150 24.42 -13.49 8.03
C THR A 150 25.29 -12.27 7.80
N ALA A 151 25.70 -11.60 8.88
CA ALA A 151 26.73 -10.57 8.79
C ALA A 151 27.90 -11.12 7.95
N PRO A 152 28.45 -10.34 7.01
CA PRO A 152 29.63 -10.77 6.28
C PRO A 152 30.69 -11.18 7.32
N PRO A 153 31.48 -12.24 7.06
CA PRO A 153 32.49 -12.67 7.99
C PRO A 153 33.38 -11.47 8.30
N THR A 154 33.36 -11.01 9.55
CA THR A 154 34.26 -9.95 10.00
C THR A 154 35.67 -10.42 9.62
N PRO A 155 36.45 -9.65 8.84
CA PRO A 155 37.82 -10.04 8.56
C PRO A 155 38.50 -10.29 9.91
N PRO A 156 39.25 -11.39 10.07
CA PRO A 156 39.99 -11.64 11.31
C PRO A 156 40.81 -10.39 11.62
N PRO A 157 40.90 -9.96 12.89
CA PRO A 157 41.69 -8.79 13.25
C PRO A 157 43.11 -9.02 12.75
N SER A 158 43.49 -8.32 11.68
CA SER A 158 44.85 -8.34 11.15
C SER A 158 45.76 -8.05 12.33
N GLN A 159 46.65 -8.99 12.63
CA GLN A 159 47.67 -8.84 13.64
C GLN A 159 48.35 -7.48 13.41
N MET A 160 48.34 -6.61 14.42
CA MET A 160 49.17 -5.42 14.44
C MET A 160 50.61 -5.89 14.23
N GLN A 161 51.13 -5.78 13.01
CA GLN A 161 52.56 -5.85 12.79
C GLN A 161 53.16 -4.61 13.47
N PRO A 162 54.21 -4.76 14.30
CA PRO A 162 54.91 -3.62 14.83
C PRO A 162 55.49 -2.81 13.67
N MET A 163 55.09 -1.55 13.58
CA MET A 163 55.62 -0.57 12.65
C MET A 163 57.13 -0.49 12.86
N MET A 164 57.90 -1.02 11.91
CA MET A 164 59.35 -0.84 11.86
C MET A 164 59.64 0.64 11.64
N MET A 165 60.26 1.28 12.63
CA MET A 165 60.86 2.60 12.47
C MET A 165 62.11 2.46 11.59
N ALA A 166 62.02 2.90 10.34
CA ALA A 166 63.17 3.39 9.56
C ALA A 166 62.87 4.87 9.30
N GLY A 167 63.69 5.84 9.65
CA GLY A 167 65.14 5.87 9.54
C GLY A 167 65.48 7.04 8.61
N SER A 168 65.89 8.14 9.23
CA SER A 168 66.36 9.45 8.75
C SER A 168 67.13 9.57 7.40
N LEU A 169 67.01 10.78 6.81
CA LEU A 169 67.82 11.47 5.76
C LEU A 169 67.58 11.03 4.29
N ASN A 170 67.54 11.90 3.29
CA ASN A 170 68.36 13.10 3.09
C ASN A 170 67.69 14.16 2.17
N GLN A 171 68.14 15.39 2.41
CA GLN A 171 67.85 16.66 1.76
C GLN A 171 68.66 16.81 0.46
N ASN A 172 68.02 17.35 -0.59
CA ASN A 172 68.57 18.07 -1.76
C ASN A 172 67.95 17.61 -3.10
N GLN A 173 66.86 18.28 -3.50
CA GLN A 173 66.82 18.81 -4.86
C GLN A 173 65.97 20.07 -4.90
N LEU A 174 66.65 21.18 -5.17
CA LEU A 174 66.18 22.54 -5.16
C LEU A 174 66.09 23.05 -6.62
N LEU A 175 64.94 23.65 -6.94
CA LEU A 175 64.71 24.75 -7.91
C LEU A 175 64.91 24.51 -9.42
N LEU A 176 63.83 24.70 -10.17
CA LEU A 176 63.62 25.88 -11.04
C LEU A 176 62.14 25.95 -11.46
N GLY A 177 61.49 27.09 -11.19
CA GLY A 177 60.14 27.38 -11.74
C GLY A 177 59.23 28.27 -10.89
N HIS A 178 59.65 29.51 -10.65
CA HIS A 178 58.81 30.72 -10.43
C HIS A 178 57.49 30.72 -11.26
N HIS A 179 56.35 31.34 -10.92
CA HIS A 179 55.87 32.21 -9.84
C HIS A 179 54.32 32.26 -9.95
N ASN A 180 53.65 32.47 -8.80
CA ASN A 180 52.32 33.05 -8.58
C ASN A 180 51.04 32.36 -9.11
N ALA A 181 50.20 31.86 -8.20
CA ALA A 181 49.03 32.62 -7.73
C ALA A 181 48.22 31.88 -6.64
N VAL A 182 48.11 32.53 -5.48
CA VAL A 182 46.87 32.76 -4.69
C VAL A 182 46.16 31.56 -4.03
N MET A 183 46.44 31.44 -2.72
CA MET A 183 45.51 31.27 -1.59
C MET A 183 44.11 30.66 -1.81
N ALA A 184 43.87 29.50 -1.18
CA ALA A 184 42.67 29.28 -0.36
C ALA A 184 42.93 28.15 0.66
N TYR A 185 43.17 28.54 1.92
CA TYR A 185 43.15 27.67 3.10
C TYR A 185 41.73 27.54 3.66
N GLY A 186 41.49 26.45 4.39
CA GLY A 186 40.43 26.33 5.40
C GLY A 186 39.45 25.22 5.06
N GLY A 187 39.38 24.10 5.79
CA GLY A 187 39.44 23.99 7.24
C GLY A 187 38.02 23.75 7.73
N ALA A 188 37.58 22.49 7.73
CA ALA A 188 36.33 22.08 8.35
C ALA A 188 36.58 21.88 9.85
N ALA A 189 36.32 22.93 10.63
CA ALA A 189 36.17 22.85 12.07
C ALA A 189 34.69 23.08 12.42
N PHE A 190 34.17 22.21 13.28
CA PHE A 190 32.93 22.40 14.03
C PHE A 190 32.85 23.82 14.63
N PRO A 191 31.62 24.31 14.84
CA PRO A 191 31.27 24.50 16.24
C PRO A 191 29.85 24.04 16.60
N GLN A 192 29.76 23.67 17.88
CA GLN A 192 28.54 23.49 18.64
C GLN A 192 27.83 24.83 18.91
N GLN A 193 26.59 24.68 19.39
CA GLN A 193 25.84 25.52 20.33
C GLN A 193 24.72 26.37 19.73
N ALA A 194 23.54 26.20 20.35
CA ALA A 194 22.88 27.21 21.17
C ALA A 194 21.37 27.24 20.94
N TYR A 195 20.66 27.05 22.05
CA TYR A 195 19.25 27.25 22.26
C TYR A 195 18.77 28.61 21.71
N GLY A 196 17.61 28.60 21.04
CA GLY A 196 16.88 29.79 20.63
C GLY A 196 15.38 29.51 20.70
N LEU A 197 14.73 30.19 21.65
CA LEU A 197 13.31 30.15 21.97
C LEU A 197 12.47 31.05 21.03
N LEU A 198 11.18 30.68 20.87
CA LEU A 198 9.99 31.47 20.47
C LEU A 198 9.73 31.76 18.97
N PRO A 199 8.48 32.05 18.53
CA PRO A 199 7.26 32.29 19.32
C PRO A 199 6.01 31.45 18.95
N VAL A 200 5.11 31.40 19.93
CA VAL A 200 3.72 30.90 19.87
C VAL A 200 2.84 31.85 19.04
N PRO A 201 1.95 31.35 18.16
CA PRO A 201 0.83 32.14 17.68
C PRO A 201 -0.39 32.01 18.60
N SER A 202 -0.80 33.19 19.02
CA SER A 202 -1.99 33.65 19.73
C SER A 202 -3.29 32.88 19.47
N ALA A 203 -4.04 32.66 20.55
CA ALA A 203 -5.41 32.19 20.57
C ALA A 203 -6.37 33.14 19.81
N GLY A 204 -6.92 32.65 18.69
CA GLY A 204 -8.10 33.22 18.06
C GLY A 204 -9.38 32.63 18.67
N ARG A 205 -10.21 33.49 19.25
CA ARG A 205 -11.53 33.16 19.80
C ARG A 205 -12.43 32.54 18.72
N TYR A 206 -12.91 31.32 18.96
CA TYR A 206 -14.05 30.76 18.23
C TYR A 206 -15.36 31.32 18.81
N PRO A 207 -16.38 31.60 17.98
CA PRO A 207 -17.69 32.03 18.47
C PRO A 207 -18.42 30.87 19.16
N VAL A 208 -19.03 31.18 20.31
CA VAL A 208 -19.98 30.31 21.01
C VAL A 208 -21.23 30.18 20.16
N ILE A 209 -21.43 29.01 19.55
CA ILE A 209 -22.69 28.66 18.90
C ILE A 209 -23.65 28.16 19.98
N GLY A 210 -24.80 28.84 20.05
CA GLY A 210 -25.87 28.57 21.00
C GLY A 210 -26.39 27.14 20.96
N ARG A 211 -26.71 26.66 22.16
CA ARG A 211 -27.39 25.42 22.48
C ARG A 211 -28.72 25.33 21.72
N ALA A 212 -28.80 24.50 20.69
CA ALA A 212 -30.06 24.10 20.09
C ALA A 212 -30.77 23.14 21.05
N THR A 213 -31.84 23.62 21.66
CA THR A 213 -32.82 22.79 22.38
C THR A 213 -33.48 21.84 21.37
N THR A 214 -33.19 20.55 21.49
CA THR A 214 -33.90 19.51 20.77
C THR A 214 -35.38 19.51 21.20
N PRO A 215 -36.35 19.62 20.29
CA PRO A 215 -37.76 19.43 20.64
C PRO A 215 -38.02 17.96 21.05
N PRO A 216 -38.99 17.72 21.95
CA PRO A 216 -39.30 16.37 22.43
C PRO A 216 -39.80 15.48 21.28
N PRO A 217 -39.54 14.17 21.33
CA PRO A 217 -39.99 13.24 20.30
C PRO A 217 -41.52 13.19 20.24
N ALA A 218 -42.06 13.38 19.03
CA ALA A 218 -43.48 13.18 18.75
C ALA A 218 -43.92 11.74 19.12
N PRO A 219 -45.14 11.55 19.66
CA PRO A 219 -45.64 10.24 20.01
C PRO A 219 -45.80 9.37 18.77
N LYS A 220 -45.21 8.16 18.80
CA LYS A 220 -45.32 7.15 17.76
C LYS A 220 -46.81 6.87 17.46
N PRO A 221 -47.22 6.78 16.17
CA PRO A 221 -48.57 6.33 15.84
C PRO A 221 -48.77 4.90 16.36
N LYS A 222 -49.85 4.69 17.11
CA LYS A 222 -50.27 3.37 17.60
C LYS A 222 -50.44 2.45 16.39
N ALA A 223 -49.68 1.37 16.35
CA ALA A 223 -49.91 0.28 15.40
C ALA A 223 -51.38 -0.19 15.54
N PRO A 224 -52.10 -0.42 14.43
CA PRO A 224 -53.44 -0.98 14.51
C PRO A 224 -53.35 -2.34 15.19
N LYS A 225 -54.16 -2.54 16.24
CA LYS A 225 -54.33 -3.84 16.89
C LYS A 225 -54.73 -4.85 15.83
N ARG A 226 -53.79 -5.69 15.39
CA ARG A 226 -54.12 -6.89 14.62
C ARG A 226 -55.01 -7.75 15.51
N ALA A 227 -56.24 -7.95 15.08
CA ALA A 227 -57.14 -8.93 15.67
C ALA A 227 -56.41 -10.28 15.76
N PRO A 228 -56.65 -11.09 16.81
CA PRO A 228 -56.07 -12.43 16.88
C PRO A 228 -56.50 -13.19 15.62
N PRO A 229 -55.63 -14.02 15.03
CA PRO A 229 -56.00 -14.76 13.84
C PRO A 229 -57.18 -15.66 14.23
N LYS A 230 -58.34 -15.47 13.58
CA LYS A 230 -59.42 -16.45 13.63
C LYS A 230 -58.81 -17.78 13.20
N LYS A 231 -58.71 -18.73 14.13
CA LYS A 231 -58.40 -20.14 13.83
C LYS A 231 -59.44 -20.61 12.83
N LYS A 232 -59.12 -20.57 11.53
CA LYS A 232 -59.82 -21.40 10.55
C LYS A 232 -59.43 -22.84 10.91
N GLN A 233 -60.39 -23.59 11.44
CA GLN A 233 -60.23 -25.02 11.61
C GLN A 233 -59.89 -25.60 10.23
N ALA A 234 -58.71 -26.22 10.13
CA ALA A 234 -58.35 -27.02 8.98
C ALA A 234 -59.39 -28.14 8.83
N PRO A 235 -59.76 -28.54 7.60
CA PRO A 235 -60.68 -29.65 7.42
C PRO A 235 -60.05 -30.90 8.03
N LYS A 236 -60.78 -31.58 8.92
CA LYS A 236 -60.37 -32.85 9.52
C LYS A 236 -60.20 -33.88 8.41
N LYS A 237 -58.98 -34.03 7.89
CA LYS A 237 -58.61 -35.20 7.09
C LYS A 237 -58.49 -36.40 8.03
N LYS A 238 -59.19 -37.48 7.69
CA LYS A 238 -59.14 -38.77 8.39
C LYS A 238 -57.68 -39.22 8.55
N MET A 239 -57.33 -39.59 9.77
CA MET A 239 -56.01 -40.08 10.17
C MET A 239 -55.83 -41.54 9.69
N PRO A 240 -54.80 -41.88 8.90
CA PRO A 240 -54.37 -43.26 8.76
C PRO A 240 -53.55 -43.66 9.99
N SER A 241 -53.88 -44.83 10.53
CA SER A 241 -53.27 -45.43 11.71
C SER A 241 -51.96 -46.14 11.33
N ALA A 242 -50.80 -45.47 11.50
CA ALA A 242 -49.51 -46.14 11.69
C ALA A 242 -48.46 -45.14 12.24
N LYS A 243 -47.85 -45.43 13.40
CA LYS A 243 -46.84 -44.57 14.06
C LYS A 243 -45.57 -44.34 13.22
N GLY A 244 -45.29 -45.15 12.20
CA GLY A 244 -44.11 -45.03 11.33
C GLY A 244 -44.22 -43.97 10.24
N ASP A 245 -45.42 -43.74 9.69
CA ASP A 245 -45.60 -42.89 8.50
C ASP A 245 -45.53 -41.39 8.82
N TYR A 246 -45.85 -40.99 10.06
CA TYR A 246 -45.78 -39.59 10.50
C TYR A 246 -44.35 -39.07 10.58
N ILE A 247 -43.39 -39.90 10.99
CA ILE A 247 -41.97 -39.52 11.14
C ILE A 247 -41.36 -39.31 9.75
N LYS A 248 -41.63 -40.22 8.80
CA LYS A 248 -41.15 -40.13 7.41
C LYS A 248 -41.65 -38.86 6.72
N ALA A 249 -42.95 -38.58 6.81
CA ALA A 249 -43.54 -37.36 6.24
C ALA A 249 -43.05 -36.06 6.92
N GLY A 250 -42.59 -36.13 8.18
CA GLY A 250 -41.95 -35.01 8.88
C GLY A 250 -40.55 -34.70 8.35
N ILE A 251 -39.73 -35.75 8.19
CA ILE A 251 -38.36 -35.65 7.66
C ILE A 251 -38.37 -35.13 6.22
N GLU A 252 -39.25 -35.65 5.36
CA GLU A 252 -39.38 -35.21 3.97
C GLU A 252 -39.77 -33.72 3.85
N ARG A 253 -40.64 -33.23 4.74
CA ARG A 253 -41.02 -31.80 4.78
C ARG A 253 -39.87 -30.91 5.24
N ASN A 254 -39.09 -31.35 6.23
CA ASN A 254 -37.92 -30.60 6.69
C ASN A 254 -36.83 -30.56 5.62
N LEU A 255 -36.55 -31.68 4.95
CA LEU A 255 -35.58 -31.75 3.86
C LEU A 255 -36.00 -30.87 2.66
N ALA A 256 -37.28 -30.88 2.31
CA ALA A 256 -37.80 -30.00 1.26
C ALA A 256 -37.77 -28.51 1.65
N ALA A 257 -37.96 -28.18 2.93
CA ALA A 257 -37.84 -26.81 3.42
C ALA A 257 -36.39 -26.33 3.39
N GLU A 258 -35.44 -27.18 3.77
CA GLU A 258 -34.01 -26.89 3.67
C GLU A 258 -33.53 -26.71 2.23
N ALA A 259 -34.01 -27.54 1.29
CA ALA A 259 -33.70 -27.40 -0.13
C ALA A 259 -34.16 -26.04 -0.68
N ARG A 260 -35.39 -25.63 -0.38
CA ARG A 260 -35.93 -24.31 -0.78
C ARG A 260 -35.17 -23.15 -0.13
N ALA A 261 -34.72 -23.32 1.12
CA ALA A 261 -33.91 -22.32 1.80
C ALA A 261 -32.54 -22.14 1.13
N LYS A 262 -31.89 -23.25 0.71
CA LYS A 262 -30.62 -23.22 -0.04
C LYS A 262 -30.79 -22.58 -1.42
N GLU A 263 -31.86 -22.90 -2.16
CA GLU A 263 -32.16 -22.26 -3.44
C GLU A 263 -32.37 -20.74 -3.29
N ALA A 264 -33.13 -20.31 -2.27
CA ALA A 264 -33.34 -18.89 -1.98
C ALA A 264 -32.04 -18.17 -1.56
N GLN A 265 -31.11 -18.86 -0.88
CA GLN A 265 -29.79 -18.31 -0.57
C GLN A 265 -28.95 -18.13 -1.84
N MET A 266 -28.90 -19.14 -2.71
CA MET A 266 -28.18 -19.06 -3.98
C MET A 266 -28.71 -17.92 -4.86
N GLU A 267 -30.03 -17.75 -4.95
CA GLU A 267 -30.63 -16.66 -5.74
C GLU A 267 -30.25 -15.28 -5.17
N ARG A 268 -30.25 -15.12 -3.83
CA ARG A 268 -29.81 -13.88 -3.18
C ARG A 268 -28.35 -13.59 -3.44
N GLU A 269 -27.49 -14.60 -3.41
CA GLU A 269 -26.06 -14.44 -3.72
C GLU A 269 -25.83 -14.10 -5.19
N GLN A 270 -26.54 -14.74 -6.12
CA GLN A 270 -26.50 -14.39 -7.54
C GLN A 270 -26.93 -12.94 -7.78
N LYS A 271 -28.01 -12.49 -7.13
CA LYS A 271 -28.46 -11.08 -7.19
C LYS A 271 -27.42 -10.12 -6.65
N LYS A 272 -26.76 -10.44 -5.52
CA LYS A 272 -25.65 -9.64 -4.98
C LYS A 272 -24.47 -9.55 -5.94
N LYS A 273 -24.05 -10.68 -6.54
CA LYS A 273 -22.97 -10.70 -7.55
C LYS A 273 -23.34 -9.90 -8.79
N ALA A 274 -24.58 -10.01 -9.27
CA ALA A 274 -25.08 -9.22 -10.40
C ALA A 274 -25.10 -7.71 -10.10
N GLN A 275 -25.51 -7.32 -8.90
CA GLN A 275 -25.48 -5.93 -8.45
C GLN A 275 -24.05 -5.39 -8.32
N ALA A 276 -23.13 -6.18 -7.74
CA ALA A 276 -21.72 -5.82 -7.63
C ALA A 276 -21.07 -5.64 -9.02
N ASN A 277 -21.37 -6.53 -9.97
CA ASN A 277 -20.87 -6.41 -11.34
C ASN A 277 -21.44 -5.17 -12.06
N LYS A 278 -22.73 -4.86 -11.88
CA LYS A 278 -23.31 -3.60 -12.40
C LYS A 278 -22.60 -2.36 -11.85
N VAL A 279 -22.31 -2.34 -10.54
CA VAL A 279 -21.57 -1.24 -9.91
C VAL A 279 -20.14 -1.17 -10.43
N LEU A 280 -19.46 -2.31 -10.56
CA LEU A 280 -18.09 -2.39 -11.08
C LEU A 280 -18.02 -1.89 -12.52
N LYS A 281 -18.93 -2.32 -13.40
CA LYS A 281 -19.03 -1.83 -14.78
C LYS A 281 -19.25 -0.33 -14.83
N LYS A 282 -20.14 0.21 -14.00
CA LYS A 282 -20.37 1.66 -13.91
C LYS A 282 -19.10 2.41 -13.48
N ARG A 283 -18.38 1.91 -12.47
CA ARG A 283 -17.09 2.49 -12.04
C ARG A 283 -16.03 2.41 -13.15
N LEU A 284 -15.94 1.27 -13.85
CA LEU A 284 -15.01 1.08 -14.95
C LEU A 284 -15.27 2.07 -16.10
N VAL A 285 -16.54 2.29 -16.47
CA VAL A 285 -16.92 3.28 -17.48
C VAL A 285 -16.48 4.69 -17.05
N PHE A 286 -16.70 5.08 -15.79
CA PHE A 286 -16.24 6.38 -15.29
C PHE A 286 -14.71 6.52 -15.33
N LEU A 287 -13.96 5.46 -14.99
CA LEU A 287 -12.50 5.47 -15.06
C LEU A 287 -12.01 5.63 -16.50
N ILE A 288 -12.59 4.90 -17.46
CA ILE A 288 -12.24 5.01 -18.88
C ILE A 288 -12.52 6.42 -19.39
N ILE A 289 -13.68 7.00 -19.07
CA ILE A 289 -14.03 8.38 -19.43
C ILE A 289 -12.98 9.35 -18.86
N GLY A 290 -12.61 9.21 -17.59
CA GLY A 290 -11.58 10.04 -16.95
C GLY A 290 -10.23 9.95 -17.66
N LEU A 291 -9.78 8.75 -18.03
CA LEU A 291 -8.52 8.57 -18.76
C LEU A 291 -8.55 9.24 -20.14
N VAL A 292 -9.67 9.14 -20.87
CA VAL A 292 -9.84 9.82 -22.16
C VAL A 292 -9.72 11.33 -22.00
N PHE A 293 -10.36 11.94 -21.00
CA PHE A 293 -10.24 13.38 -20.75
C PHE A 293 -8.80 13.81 -20.43
N VAL A 294 -8.07 13.03 -19.62
CA VAL A 294 -6.66 13.33 -19.30
C VAL A 294 -5.80 13.25 -20.56
N THR A 295 -5.99 12.25 -21.41
CA THR A 295 -5.22 12.12 -22.66
C THR A 295 -5.50 13.28 -23.63
N ILE A 296 -6.77 13.66 -23.80
CA ILE A 296 -7.17 14.80 -24.64
C ILE A 296 -6.56 16.10 -24.08
N GLY A 297 -6.63 16.30 -22.75
CA GLY A 297 -6.03 17.45 -22.08
C GLY A 297 -4.53 17.54 -22.28
N ASN A 298 -3.81 16.41 -22.15
CA ASN A 298 -2.37 16.35 -22.36
C ASN A 298 -1.98 16.66 -23.82
N VAL A 299 -2.69 16.09 -24.80
CA VAL A 299 -2.45 16.37 -26.23
C VAL A 299 -2.71 17.84 -26.53
N TRP A 300 -3.82 18.39 -26.05
CA TRP A 300 -4.14 19.80 -26.21
C TRP A 300 -3.07 20.71 -25.60
N PHE A 301 -2.58 20.40 -24.40
CA PHE A 301 -1.52 21.17 -23.74
C PHE A 301 -0.21 21.17 -24.53
N ILE A 302 0.19 20.03 -25.09
CA ILE A 302 1.38 19.91 -25.93
C ILE A 302 1.22 20.75 -27.21
N LEU A 303 0.07 20.64 -27.88
CA LEU A 303 -0.21 21.41 -29.10
C LEU A 303 -0.28 22.92 -28.81
N HIS A 304 -0.87 23.31 -27.68
CA HIS A 304 -0.94 24.70 -27.24
C HIS A 304 0.46 25.28 -26.98
N ARG A 305 1.33 24.54 -26.28
CA ARG A 305 2.72 24.96 -26.07
C ARG A 305 3.51 25.06 -27.37
N ARG A 306 3.32 24.12 -28.30
CA ARG A 306 3.94 24.21 -29.65
C ARG A 306 3.46 25.43 -30.41
N LYS A 307 2.16 25.73 -30.39
CA LYS A 307 1.60 26.92 -31.03
C LYS A 307 2.20 28.21 -30.46
N LEU A 308 2.32 28.31 -29.13
CA LEU A 308 2.96 29.46 -28.47
C LEU A 308 4.44 29.60 -28.83
N ALA A 309 5.18 28.48 -28.95
CA ALA A 309 6.59 28.51 -29.35
C ALA A 309 6.76 29.02 -30.79
N LEU A 310 5.93 28.56 -31.72
CA LEU A 310 5.93 29.02 -33.11
C LEU A 310 5.58 30.51 -33.25
N GLN A 311 4.66 31.02 -32.42
CA GLN A 311 4.35 32.46 -32.38
C GLN A 311 5.56 33.29 -31.93
N LYS A 312 6.27 32.85 -30.89
CA LYS A 312 7.50 33.54 -30.42
C LYS A 312 8.61 33.52 -31.47
N GLU A 313 8.75 32.44 -32.23
CA GLU A 313 9.72 32.37 -33.34
C GLU A 313 9.33 33.30 -34.49
N ALA A 314 8.03 33.39 -34.82
CA ALA A 314 7.52 34.31 -35.84
C ALA A 314 7.71 35.79 -35.45
N GLU A 315 7.52 36.16 -34.18
CA GLU A 315 7.82 37.51 -33.68
C GLU A 315 9.31 37.86 -33.81
N LYS A 316 10.22 36.95 -33.44
CA LYS A 316 11.68 37.15 -33.61
C LYS A 316 12.10 37.33 -35.07
N LEU A 317 11.47 36.60 -36.00
CA LEU A 317 11.71 36.74 -37.44
C LEU A 317 11.12 38.04 -38.00
N GLY A 318 10.03 38.55 -37.41
CA GLY A 318 9.44 39.85 -37.71
C GLY A 318 10.36 41.02 -37.31
N GLU A 319 10.88 41.01 -36.07
CA GLU A 319 11.82 42.04 -35.60
C GLU A 319 13.13 42.06 -36.39
N LYS A 320 13.62 40.89 -36.82
CA LYS A 320 14.85 40.80 -37.63
C LYS A 320 14.68 41.34 -39.05
N LYS A 321 13.45 41.36 -39.59
CA LYS A 321 13.13 42.00 -40.88
C LYS A 321 12.99 43.52 -40.76
N SER A 322 12.49 44.05 -39.64
CA SER A 322 12.50 45.49 -39.39
C SER A 322 13.89 46.06 -39.08
N GLY A 323 14.82 45.23 -38.56
CA GLY A 323 16.20 45.62 -38.27
C GLY A 323 17.16 45.59 -39.47
N LEU A 324 16.79 45.00 -40.61
CA LEU A 324 17.66 44.88 -41.79
C LEU A 324 17.44 45.96 -42.87
N SER A 325 16.69 47.02 -42.57
CA SER A 325 16.32 48.09 -43.52
C SER A 325 16.90 49.47 -43.18
N SER A 326 18.02 49.56 -42.46
CA SER A 326 18.60 50.88 -42.11
C SER A 326 20.14 50.94 -42.03
N ASP A 327 20.90 50.05 -42.66
CA ASP A 327 22.37 50.17 -42.67
C ASP A 327 22.99 49.74 -44.01
N SER A 328 22.77 50.52 -45.07
CA SER A 328 23.70 50.62 -46.21
C SER A 328 23.34 51.82 -47.09
N CYS A 329 23.96 52.97 -46.81
CA CYS A 329 24.34 54.00 -47.78
C CYS A 329 25.01 55.17 -47.02
N LYS A 330 26.32 55.08 -46.85
CA LYS A 330 27.18 56.26 -46.69
C LYS A 330 28.58 55.91 -47.18
N SER A 331 28.93 56.45 -48.33
CA SER A 331 30.30 56.55 -48.84
C SER A 331 30.42 57.96 -49.45
N ASP A 332 30.93 58.84 -48.61
CA ASP A 332 31.94 59.87 -48.85
C ASP A 332 31.81 60.93 -49.96
N GLU A 333 32.22 62.12 -49.51
CA GLU A 333 32.21 63.44 -50.12
C GLU A 333 33.09 63.63 -51.37
N PRO A 334 32.87 64.75 -52.10
CA PRO A 334 33.59 65.14 -53.30
C PRO A 334 34.73 66.12 -53.01
N ILE A 335 35.86 66.05 -53.74
CA ILE A 335 36.77 67.19 -53.94
C ILE A 335 37.30 67.21 -55.39
N TYR A 336 36.86 68.26 -56.11
CA TYR A 336 37.53 69.13 -57.11
C TYR A 336 38.66 68.55 -58.00
N SER A 337 38.75 68.84 -59.30
CA SER A 337 38.82 70.21 -59.86
C SER A 337 38.59 70.28 -61.37
N SER A 338 37.92 71.36 -61.78
CA SER A 338 37.96 71.96 -63.12
C SER A 338 39.39 72.21 -63.60
N LEU A 339 39.65 71.90 -64.87
CA LEU A 339 40.73 72.51 -65.65
C LEU A 339 40.13 72.96 -66.99
N ASP A 340 39.88 74.26 -67.08
CA ASP A 340 40.05 75.08 -68.27
C ASP A 340 39.93 76.55 -67.84
N GLN A 341 41.07 77.20 -67.60
CA GLN A 341 41.47 78.45 -68.29
C GLN A 341 42.77 79.04 -67.71
N ILE A 342 43.78 79.09 -68.61
CA ILE A 342 44.93 80.02 -68.74
C ILE A 342 46.16 79.73 -67.87
#